data_AF-A0A849QRI1-F1
#
_entry.id   AF-A0A849QRI1-F1
#
_cell.length_a   1.000
_cell.length_b   1.000
_cell.length_c   1.000
_cell.angle_alpha   90.00
_cell.angle_beta   90.00
_cell.angle_gamma   90.00
#
_symmetry.space_group_name_H-M   'P 1'
#
loop_
_entity.id
_entity.type
_entity.pdbx_description
1 polymer ?
#
loop_
_entity_poly.entity_id
_entity_poly.type
_entity_poly.pdbx_seq_one_letter_code
_entity_poly.pdbx_strand_id
1 'polypeptide(L)'
;MYPERITDFSKRALDWLGCVQITSVKEASQIAKALCLWGRDASAAIEWLQHARSGEHWESGNPVRDTARACAALMECGISCEDTLDWLEEMQSDSGSWNDDVYDTCYALIALGIMNRQNRQGVKWLLGNFSGKWMHPGTIALINSALIHQDVKGMADHIQRNSLWLLAQCMDDNWRYTATSCLVVQSLILDGRSGDVGGSLDWVLERVELGEWKVSVVALVLITLKMYKDD
;
A
#
# COMPACT_ATOMS: atom_id res chain seq x y z
N MET A 1 22.21 -5.97 -14.32
CA MET A 1 21.25 -6.03 -15.44
C MET A 1 19.97 -5.24 -15.16
N TYR A 2 19.64 -4.98 -13.89
CA TYR A 2 18.39 -4.35 -13.42
C TYR A 2 18.13 -2.85 -13.72
N PRO A 3 19.11 -1.92 -13.64
CA PRO A 3 18.76 -0.50 -13.58
C PRO A 3 18.13 0.06 -14.85
N GLU A 4 18.61 -0.36 -16.02
CA GLU A 4 18.14 0.12 -17.33
C GLU A 4 16.71 -0.37 -17.60
N ARG A 5 16.46 -1.68 -17.42
CA ARG A 5 15.12 -2.27 -17.60
C ARG A 5 14.07 -1.60 -16.72
N ILE A 6 14.38 -1.42 -15.43
CA ILE A 6 13.47 -0.73 -14.49
C ILE A 6 13.22 0.70 -14.96
N THR A 7 14.26 1.42 -15.40
CA THR A 7 14.15 2.81 -15.83
C THR A 7 13.30 2.94 -17.09
N ASP A 8 13.53 2.10 -18.10
CA ASP A 8 12.78 2.12 -19.37
C ASP A 8 11.32 1.73 -19.20
N PHE A 9 11.04 0.68 -18.40
CA PHE A 9 9.68 0.32 -18.03
C PHE A 9 8.99 1.47 -17.29
N SER A 10 9.64 2.00 -16.25
CA SER A 10 9.03 3.00 -15.38
C SER A 10 8.68 4.27 -16.16
N LYS A 11 9.54 4.71 -17.07
CA LYS A 11 9.25 5.87 -17.93
C LYS A 11 7.96 5.69 -18.73
N ARG A 12 7.82 4.58 -19.46
CA ARG A 12 6.62 4.29 -20.27
C ARG A 12 5.37 4.14 -19.40
N ALA A 13 5.50 3.45 -18.27
CA ALA A 13 4.39 3.23 -17.34
C ALA A 13 3.91 4.53 -16.70
N LEU A 14 4.82 5.43 -16.32
CA LEU A 14 4.49 6.75 -15.78
C LEU A 14 3.80 7.63 -16.84
N ASP A 15 4.30 7.63 -18.08
CA ASP A 15 3.70 8.38 -19.18
C ASP A 15 2.29 7.88 -19.49
N TRP A 16 2.08 6.55 -19.45
CA TRP A 16 0.75 5.97 -19.61
C TRP A 16 -0.19 6.32 -18.44
N LEU A 17 0.26 6.20 -17.19
CA LEU A 17 -0.55 6.57 -16.02
C LEU A 17 -0.98 8.05 -16.04
N GLY A 18 -0.16 8.94 -16.60
CA GLY A 18 -0.54 10.35 -16.76
C GLY A 18 -1.73 10.58 -17.70
N CYS A 19 -2.09 9.60 -18.52
CA CYS A 19 -3.15 9.70 -19.53
C CYS A 19 -4.41 8.89 -19.20
N VAL A 20 -4.43 8.14 -18.09
CA VAL A 20 -5.58 7.27 -17.78
C VAL A 20 -6.77 8.06 -17.23
N GLN A 21 -7.98 7.61 -17.56
CA GLN A 21 -9.19 8.12 -16.93
C GLN A 21 -9.34 7.50 -15.53
N ILE A 22 -9.41 8.35 -14.51
CA ILE A 22 -9.58 7.92 -13.13
C ILE A 22 -11.05 7.61 -12.86
N THR A 23 -11.33 6.43 -12.29
CA THR A 23 -12.72 5.98 -12.03
C THR A 23 -13.03 5.70 -10.57
N SER A 24 -12.02 5.68 -9.70
CA SER A 24 -12.19 5.33 -8.28
C SER A 24 -11.13 5.97 -7.38
N VAL A 25 -11.46 6.10 -6.09
CA VAL A 25 -10.54 6.58 -5.05
C VAL A 25 -9.30 5.71 -4.95
N LYS A 26 -9.45 4.39 -5.04
CA LYS A 26 -8.33 3.45 -5.06
C LYS A 26 -7.35 3.73 -6.20
N GLU A 27 -7.85 3.90 -7.42
CA GLU A 27 -7.00 4.21 -8.57
C GLU A 27 -6.32 5.57 -8.42
N ALA A 28 -7.08 6.60 -8.07
CA ALA A 28 -6.55 7.94 -7.86
C ALA A 28 -5.43 7.96 -6.81
N SER A 29 -5.63 7.27 -5.68
CA SER A 29 -4.64 7.16 -4.60
C SER A 29 -3.36 6.47 -5.08
N GLN A 30 -3.49 5.36 -5.82
CA GLN A 30 -2.33 4.63 -6.33
C GLN A 30 -1.57 5.41 -7.41
N ILE A 31 -2.29 6.09 -8.31
CA ILE A 31 -1.71 6.96 -9.34
C ILE A 31 -0.95 8.11 -8.68
N ALA A 32 -1.59 8.85 -7.76
CA ALA A 32 -0.98 9.97 -7.06
C ALA A 32 0.31 9.54 -6.36
N LYS A 33 0.23 8.48 -5.54
CA LYS A 33 1.40 7.92 -4.85
C LYS A 33 2.51 7.53 -5.83
N ALA A 34 2.19 6.80 -6.90
CA ALA A 34 3.17 6.39 -7.90
C ALA A 34 3.85 7.60 -8.55
N LEU A 35 3.08 8.59 -9.03
CA LEU A 35 3.64 9.76 -9.70
C LEU A 35 4.48 10.61 -8.74
N CYS A 36 4.01 10.87 -7.52
CA CYS A 36 4.74 11.62 -6.50
C CYS A 36 6.08 10.96 -6.13
N LEU A 37 6.09 9.65 -5.88
CA LEU A 37 7.31 8.91 -5.55
C LEU A 37 8.37 9.03 -6.67
N TRP A 38 7.93 9.07 -7.93
CA TRP A 38 8.82 9.23 -9.08
C TRP A 38 9.11 10.69 -9.47
N GLY A 39 8.65 11.67 -8.67
CA GLY A 39 8.84 13.10 -8.95
C GLY A 39 8.13 13.56 -10.24
N ARG A 40 7.06 12.88 -10.62
CA ARG A 40 6.21 13.24 -11.78
C ARG A 40 5.02 14.07 -11.31
N ASP A 41 4.45 14.83 -12.23
CA ASP A 41 3.24 15.60 -11.97
C ASP A 41 2.07 14.66 -11.64
N ALA A 42 1.54 14.80 -10.42
CA ALA A 42 0.43 14.03 -9.88
C ALA A 42 -0.86 14.87 -9.74
N SER A 43 -0.84 16.12 -10.22
CA SER A 43 -1.90 17.12 -9.98
C SER A 43 -3.29 16.60 -10.36
N ALA A 44 -3.44 15.95 -11.52
CA ALA A 44 -4.73 15.44 -11.97
C ALA A 44 -5.34 14.40 -11.00
N ALA A 45 -4.52 13.50 -10.43
CA ALA A 45 -4.99 12.50 -9.48
C ALA A 45 -5.28 13.10 -8.10
N ILE A 46 -4.45 14.06 -7.67
CA ILE A 46 -4.64 14.81 -6.43
C ILE A 46 -5.93 15.64 -6.49
N GLU A 47 -6.13 16.41 -7.56
CA GLU A 47 -7.33 17.23 -7.77
C GLU A 47 -8.58 16.35 -7.82
N TRP A 48 -8.50 15.18 -8.44
CA TRP A 48 -9.57 14.20 -8.44
C TRP A 48 -9.91 13.74 -7.02
N LEU A 49 -8.90 13.39 -6.21
CA LEU A 49 -9.11 13.01 -4.81
C LEU A 49 -9.77 14.14 -4.03
N GLN A 50 -9.29 15.37 -4.17
CA GLN A 50 -9.85 16.53 -3.47
C GLN A 50 -11.29 16.83 -3.88
N HIS A 51 -11.63 16.74 -5.16
CA HIS A 51 -13.00 16.95 -5.65
C HIS A 51 -13.96 15.83 -5.26
N ALA A 52 -13.48 14.58 -5.20
CA ALA A 52 -14.28 13.43 -4.81
C ALA A 52 -14.54 13.33 -3.30
N ARG A 53 -13.88 14.18 -2.50
CA ARG A 53 -14.01 14.19 -1.04
C ARG A 53 -15.33 14.85 -0.61
N SER A 54 -16.06 14.20 0.29
CA SER A 54 -17.29 14.71 0.90
C SER A 54 -17.03 15.09 2.35
N GLY A 55 -16.75 16.37 2.58
CA GLY A 55 -16.33 16.86 3.89
C GLY A 55 -14.99 16.24 4.30
N GLU A 56 -15.00 15.43 5.36
CA GLU A 56 -13.79 14.87 5.95
C GLU A 56 -13.33 13.55 5.33
N HIS A 57 -14.16 12.89 4.50
CA HIS A 57 -13.92 11.53 4.02
C HIS A 57 -14.37 11.30 2.57
N TRP A 58 -14.15 10.10 2.03
CA TRP A 58 -14.61 9.71 0.69
C TRP A 58 -15.80 8.74 0.77
N GLU A 59 -16.97 9.22 0.34
CA GLU A 59 -18.17 8.39 0.21
C GLU A 59 -17.99 7.38 -0.93
N SER A 60 -17.82 6.11 -0.56
CA SER A 60 -17.59 5.00 -1.49
C SER A 60 -18.27 3.74 -0.98
N GLY A 61 -18.17 2.64 -1.73
CA GLY A 61 -18.60 1.32 -1.25
C GLY A 61 -17.79 0.80 -0.06
N ASN A 62 -16.62 1.39 0.26
CA ASN A 62 -15.80 1.06 1.42
C ASN A 62 -15.21 2.35 2.04
N PRO A 63 -16.02 3.19 2.71
CA PRO A 63 -15.63 4.55 3.10
C PRO A 63 -14.35 4.62 3.93
N VAL A 64 -14.20 3.80 4.97
CA VAL A 64 -12.98 3.78 5.81
C VAL A 64 -11.75 3.46 4.96
N ARG A 65 -11.84 2.38 4.17
CA ARG A 65 -10.72 1.87 3.39
C ARG A 65 -10.24 2.86 2.34
N ASP A 66 -11.17 3.45 1.60
CA ASP A 66 -10.84 4.38 0.53
C ASP A 66 -10.41 5.74 1.09
N THR A 67 -10.98 6.16 2.22
CA THR A 67 -10.52 7.35 2.96
C THR A 67 -9.08 7.16 3.47
N ALA A 68 -8.76 6.03 4.07
CA ALA A 68 -7.41 5.74 4.52
C ALA A 68 -6.39 5.70 3.37
N ARG A 69 -6.76 5.12 2.21
CA ARG A 69 -5.91 5.14 1.00
C ARG A 69 -5.68 6.55 0.46
N ALA A 70 -6.75 7.33 0.34
CA ALA A 70 -6.68 8.69 -0.17
C ALA A 70 -5.81 9.55 0.75
N CYS A 71 -6.06 9.49 2.06
CA CYS A 71 -5.29 10.18 3.07
C CYS A 71 -3.81 9.82 2.99
N ALA A 72 -3.46 8.52 3.01
CA ALA A 72 -2.08 8.07 2.91
C ALA A 72 -1.38 8.60 1.64
N ALA A 73 -2.04 8.50 0.48
CA ALA A 73 -1.48 8.95 -0.78
C ALA A 73 -1.28 10.47 -0.83
N LEU A 74 -2.25 11.26 -0.35
CA LEU A 74 -2.15 12.71 -0.27
C LEU A 74 -1.01 13.14 0.67
N MET A 75 -0.90 12.51 1.84
CA MET A 75 0.17 12.79 2.79
C MET A 75 1.56 12.46 2.22
N GLU A 76 1.71 11.33 1.53
CA GLU A 76 2.96 10.96 0.85
C GLU A 76 3.30 11.90 -0.32
N CYS A 77 2.29 12.58 -0.90
CA CYS A 77 2.47 13.67 -1.86
C CYS A 77 2.67 15.05 -1.19
N GLY A 78 2.78 15.12 0.14
CA GLY A 78 3.00 16.36 0.88
C GLY A 78 1.74 17.21 1.11
N ILE A 79 0.55 16.63 0.98
CA ILE A 79 -0.73 17.31 1.16
C ILE A 79 -1.35 16.88 2.48
N SER A 80 -1.51 17.84 3.39
CA SER A 80 -2.09 17.62 4.72
C SER A 80 -3.55 17.18 4.65
N CYS A 81 -3.91 16.19 5.47
CA CYS A 81 -5.25 15.61 5.61
C CYS A 81 -5.62 15.40 7.09
N GLU A 82 -5.23 16.33 7.99
CA GLU A 82 -5.44 16.17 9.45
C GLU A 82 -6.91 15.91 9.83
N ASP A 83 -7.82 16.64 9.22
CA ASP A 83 -9.28 16.47 9.36
C ASP A 83 -9.76 15.08 8.94
N THR A 84 -9.13 14.48 7.91
CA THR A 84 -9.40 13.08 7.50
C THR A 84 -8.92 12.10 8.56
N LEU A 85 -7.77 12.36 9.18
CA LEU A 85 -7.22 11.49 10.22
C LEU A 85 -8.08 11.52 11.47
N ASP A 86 -8.53 12.72 11.88
CA ASP A 86 -9.44 12.88 13.00
C ASP A 86 -10.73 12.08 12.76
N TRP A 87 -11.33 12.20 11.56
CA TRP A 87 -12.47 11.38 11.16
C TRP A 87 -12.16 9.87 11.21
N LEU A 88 -10.99 9.44 10.73
CA LEU A 88 -10.60 8.03 10.79
C LEU A 88 -10.50 7.55 12.24
N GLU A 89 -9.94 8.34 13.16
CA GLU A 89 -9.87 7.99 14.58
C GLU A 89 -11.26 7.90 15.23
N GLU A 90 -12.17 8.81 14.88
CA GLU A 90 -13.57 8.77 15.34
C GLU A 90 -14.33 7.53 14.87
N MET A 91 -13.98 6.99 13.70
CA MET A 91 -14.59 5.76 13.17
C MET A 91 -14.03 4.48 13.80
N GLN A 92 -13.01 4.57 14.66
CA GLN A 92 -12.49 3.41 15.37
C GLN A 92 -13.53 2.92 16.39
N SER A 93 -13.86 1.63 16.35
CA SER A 93 -14.74 1.02 17.35
C SER A 93 -14.04 0.89 18.71
N ASP A 94 -14.83 0.74 19.77
CA ASP A 94 -14.34 0.45 21.13
C ASP A 94 -13.45 -0.82 21.20
N SER A 95 -13.61 -1.75 20.25
CA SER A 95 -12.78 -2.94 20.16
C SER A 95 -11.37 -2.66 19.64
N GLY A 96 -11.15 -1.48 19.03
CA GLY A 96 -9.91 -1.08 18.37
C GLY A 96 -9.89 -1.26 16.86
N SER A 97 -10.91 -1.90 16.29
CA SER A 97 -10.99 -2.14 14.84
C SER A 97 -11.75 -1.04 14.11
N TRP A 98 -11.57 -1.03 12.80
CA TRP A 98 -12.50 -0.40 11.88
C TRP A 98 -13.36 -1.48 11.23
N ASN A 99 -14.68 -1.36 11.39
CA ASN A 99 -15.68 -2.28 10.82
C ASN A 99 -15.51 -3.77 11.16
N ASP A 100 -14.73 -4.11 12.19
CA ASP A 100 -14.31 -5.49 12.49
C ASP A 100 -13.65 -6.20 11.29
N ASP A 101 -13.07 -5.42 10.36
CA ASP A 101 -12.48 -5.90 9.12
C ASP A 101 -10.96 -5.72 9.12
N VAL A 102 -10.25 -6.78 8.72
CA VAL A 102 -8.79 -6.81 8.70
C VAL A 102 -8.21 -5.81 7.70
N TYR A 103 -8.85 -5.62 6.54
CA TYR A 103 -8.33 -4.72 5.53
C TYR A 103 -8.57 -3.28 5.94
N ASP A 104 -9.78 -2.92 6.37
CA ASP A 104 -10.12 -1.58 6.83
C ASP A 104 -9.21 -1.16 7.99
N THR A 105 -9.04 -2.05 8.98
CA THR A 105 -8.15 -1.81 10.11
C THR A 105 -6.70 -1.62 9.68
N CYS A 106 -6.18 -2.46 8.77
CA CYS A 106 -4.80 -2.29 8.31
C CYS A 106 -4.60 -0.98 7.54
N TYR A 107 -5.51 -0.63 6.62
CA TYR A 107 -5.37 0.63 5.86
C TYR A 107 -5.47 1.85 6.77
N ALA A 108 -6.39 1.85 7.74
CA ALA A 108 -6.48 2.93 8.74
C ALA A 108 -5.20 3.06 9.55
N LEU A 109 -4.64 1.94 10.05
CA LEU A 109 -3.37 1.97 10.77
C LEU A 109 -2.19 2.41 9.91
N ILE A 110 -2.14 2.06 8.63
CA ILE A 110 -1.10 2.55 7.72
C ILE A 110 -1.21 4.07 7.58
N ALA A 111 -2.41 4.60 7.34
CA ALA A 111 -2.63 6.04 7.21
C ALA A 111 -2.23 6.81 8.48
N LEU A 112 -2.65 6.32 9.65
CA LEU A 112 -2.27 6.89 10.94
C LEU A 112 -0.75 6.82 11.19
N GLY A 113 -0.13 5.69 10.84
CA GLY A 113 1.30 5.45 11.05
C GLY A 113 2.20 6.32 10.17
N ILE A 114 1.83 6.53 8.90
CA ILE A 114 2.51 7.49 8.00
C ILE A 114 2.55 8.89 8.62
N MET A 115 1.56 9.22 9.46
CA MET A 115 1.43 10.50 10.15
C MET A 115 1.93 10.49 11.59
N ASN A 116 2.67 9.44 11.97
CA ASN A 116 3.23 9.28 13.30
C ASN A 116 2.16 9.31 14.41
N ARG A 117 0.90 8.96 14.08
CA ARG A 117 -0.19 8.74 15.02
C ARG A 117 -0.24 7.27 15.39
N GLN A 118 0.45 6.90 16.46
CA GLN A 118 0.49 5.52 16.94
C GLN A 118 -0.85 5.12 17.57
N ASN A 119 -1.44 4.03 17.10
CA ASN A 119 -2.68 3.46 17.57
C ASN A 119 -2.47 2.03 18.11
N ARG A 120 -2.08 1.96 19.38
CA ARG A 120 -1.81 0.69 20.08
C ARG A 120 -3.04 -0.21 20.18
N GLN A 121 -4.24 0.38 20.24
CA GLN A 121 -5.48 -0.37 20.39
C GLN A 121 -5.81 -1.14 19.11
N GLY A 122 -5.66 -0.51 17.94
CA GLY A 122 -5.83 -1.18 16.65
C GLY A 122 -4.77 -2.24 16.38
N VAL A 123 -3.51 -1.97 16.75
CA VAL A 123 -2.44 -3.00 16.70
C VAL A 123 -2.79 -4.20 17.59
N LYS A 124 -3.28 -3.95 18.82
CA LYS A 124 -3.71 -5.02 19.73
C LYS A 124 -4.89 -5.82 19.17
N TRP A 125 -5.88 -5.15 18.57
CA TRP A 125 -7.01 -5.81 17.93
C TRP A 125 -6.55 -6.72 16.80
N LEU A 126 -5.64 -6.25 15.94
CA LEU A 126 -5.08 -7.02 14.82
C LEU A 126 -4.38 -8.30 15.26
N LEU A 127 -3.54 -8.20 16.31
CA LEU A 127 -2.85 -9.37 16.84
C LEU A 127 -3.79 -10.32 17.60
N GLY A 128 -4.74 -9.77 18.35
CA GLY A 128 -5.69 -10.55 19.15
C GLY A 128 -6.71 -11.32 18.32
N ASN A 129 -7.07 -10.81 17.14
CA ASN A 129 -8.05 -11.43 16.24
C ASN A 129 -7.40 -12.19 15.07
N PHE A 130 -6.07 -12.29 15.06
CA PHE A 130 -5.36 -13.02 14.03
C PHE A 130 -5.87 -14.46 13.94
N SER A 131 -6.29 -14.86 12.74
CA SER A 131 -6.88 -16.19 12.51
C SER A 131 -6.37 -16.83 11.22
N GLY A 132 -6.52 -18.16 11.12
CA GLY A 132 -6.14 -18.91 9.92
C GLY A 132 -6.83 -18.42 8.63
N LYS A 133 -7.97 -17.72 8.74
CA LYS A 133 -8.67 -17.13 7.58
C LYS A 133 -7.88 -15.99 6.92
N TRP A 134 -6.95 -15.38 7.65
CA TRP A 134 -6.10 -14.29 7.17
C TRP A 134 -4.77 -14.78 6.59
N MET A 135 -4.53 -16.10 6.58
CA MET A 135 -3.31 -16.73 6.05
C MET A 135 -3.28 -16.73 4.53
N HIS A 136 -3.20 -15.54 3.95
CA HIS A 136 -3.02 -15.28 2.53
C HIS A 136 -1.89 -14.25 2.35
N PRO A 137 -0.95 -14.42 1.40
CA PRO A 137 0.22 -13.55 1.28
C PRO A 137 -0.10 -12.05 1.23
N GLY A 138 -1.10 -11.65 0.46
CA GLY A 138 -1.49 -10.24 0.37
C GLY A 138 -2.05 -9.68 1.68
N THR A 139 -2.73 -10.50 2.47
CA THR A 139 -3.31 -10.09 3.76
C THR A 139 -2.21 -10.01 4.81
N ILE A 140 -1.32 -11.00 4.89
CA ILE A 140 -0.18 -10.98 5.81
C ILE A 140 0.76 -9.83 5.50
N ALA A 141 1.04 -9.55 4.22
CA ALA A 141 1.83 -8.39 3.82
C ALA A 141 1.19 -7.07 4.26
N LEU A 142 -0.12 -6.93 4.11
CA LEU A 142 -0.84 -5.73 4.54
C LEU A 142 -0.80 -5.55 6.07
N ILE A 143 -1.02 -6.63 6.82
CA ILE A 143 -0.88 -6.65 8.29
C ILE A 143 0.55 -6.23 8.66
N ASN A 144 1.54 -6.81 8.00
CA ASN A 144 2.94 -6.54 8.29
C ASN A 144 3.31 -5.07 8.02
N SER A 145 2.87 -4.50 6.89
CA SER A 145 3.03 -3.06 6.61
C SER A 145 2.36 -2.19 7.66
N ALA A 146 1.16 -2.54 8.12
CA ALA A 146 0.47 -1.81 9.18
C ALA A 146 1.28 -1.84 10.50
N LEU A 147 1.83 -2.99 10.87
CA LEU A 147 2.67 -3.11 12.07
C LEU A 147 3.96 -2.29 11.97
N ILE A 148 4.62 -2.29 10.80
CA ILE A 148 5.85 -1.52 10.57
C ILE A 148 5.57 -0.02 10.69
N HIS A 149 4.54 0.49 10.00
CA HIS A 149 4.19 1.91 10.05
C HIS A 149 3.75 2.39 11.43
N GLN A 150 3.20 1.51 12.25
CA GLN A 150 2.76 1.86 13.60
C GLN A 150 3.92 1.95 14.60
N ASP A 151 5.08 1.35 14.30
CA ASP A 151 6.30 1.37 15.11
C ASP A 151 6.04 1.21 16.63
N VAL A 152 5.12 0.30 16.97
CA VAL A 152 4.78 0.03 18.37
C VAL A 152 5.83 -0.90 18.97
N LYS A 153 6.30 -0.57 20.18
CA LYS A 153 7.26 -1.39 20.91
C LYS A 153 6.79 -2.85 21.03
N GLY A 154 7.68 -3.78 20.70
CA GLY A 154 7.45 -5.23 20.82
C GLY A 154 6.89 -5.89 19.56
N MET A 155 6.74 -5.16 18.45
CA MET A 155 6.23 -5.72 17.20
C MET A 155 7.29 -6.46 16.36
N ALA A 156 8.59 -6.28 16.63
CA ALA A 156 9.68 -6.84 15.84
C ALA A 156 9.55 -8.36 15.59
N ASP A 157 9.24 -9.15 16.63
CA ASP A 157 9.08 -10.61 16.49
C ASP A 157 7.86 -11.00 15.64
N HIS A 158 6.80 -10.19 15.65
CA HIS A 158 5.64 -10.41 14.79
C HIS A 158 5.96 -10.07 13.34
N ILE A 159 6.64 -8.94 13.12
CA ILE A 159 7.04 -8.48 11.79
C ILE A 159 7.98 -9.50 11.15
N GLN A 160 9.04 -9.89 11.87
CA GLN A 160 10.00 -10.87 11.39
C GLN A 160 9.35 -12.21 11.05
N ARG A 161 8.43 -12.71 11.89
CA ARG A 161 7.71 -13.97 11.61
C ARG A 161 6.85 -13.87 10.36
N ASN A 162 6.14 -12.75 10.18
CA ASN A 162 5.33 -12.51 8.98
C ASN A 162 6.21 -12.47 7.73
N SER A 163 7.32 -11.73 7.76
CA SER A 163 8.28 -11.64 6.65
C SER A 163 8.86 -13.01 6.27
N LEU A 164 9.30 -13.80 7.26
CA LEU A 164 9.82 -15.15 7.01
C LEU A 164 8.75 -16.08 6.44
N TRP A 165 7.52 -16.00 6.94
CA TRP A 165 6.42 -16.76 6.37
C TRP A 165 6.12 -16.36 4.92
N LEU A 166 6.10 -15.06 4.62
CA LEU A 166 5.90 -14.53 3.27
C LEU A 166 6.97 -15.04 2.30
N LEU A 167 8.25 -14.99 2.69
CA LEU A 167 9.35 -15.55 1.90
C LEU A 167 9.18 -17.05 1.65
N ALA A 168 8.75 -17.81 2.66
CA ALA A 168 8.49 -19.24 2.52
C ALA A 168 7.28 -19.57 1.62
N GLN A 169 6.39 -18.60 1.36
CA GLN A 169 5.28 -18.76 0.42
C GLN A 169 5.64 -18.37 -1.02
N CYS A 170 6.86 -17.87 -1.26
CA CYS A 170 7.31 -17.51 -2.60
C CYS A 170 7.47 -18.78 -3.45
N MET A 171 6.82 -18.82 -4.61
CA MET A 171 6.93 -19.91 -5.58
C MET A 171 7.30 -19.32 -6.94
N ASP A 172 8.38 -19.79 -7.56
CA ASP A 172 8.90 -19.25 -8.83
C ASP A 172 8.97 -17.72 -8.82
N ASP A 173 9.58 -17.18 -7.76
CA ASP A 173 9.76 -15.75 -7.50
C ASP A 173 8.46 -14.93 -7.38
N ASN A 174 7.30 -15.54 -7.10
CA ASN A 174 6.04 -14.81 -6.99
C ASN A 174 5.05 -15.34 -5.94
N TRP A 175 3.98 -14.56 -5.72
CA TRP A 175 2.84 -14.90 -4.85
C TRP A 175 1.54 -14.98 -5.65
N ARG A 176 1.60 -15.71 -6.79
CA ARG A 176 0.50 -16.06 -7.72
C ARG A 176 -0.06 -14.91 -8.56
N TYR A 177 -0.29 -13.73 -7.97
CA TYR A 177 -0.89 -12.59 -8.64
C TYR A 177 0.04 -11.38 -8.56
N THR A 178 0.15 -10.60 -9.64
CA THR A 178 1.02 -9.40 -9.70
C THR A 178 0.75 -8.41 -8.57
N ALA A 179 -0.52 -8.11 -8.28
CA ALA A 179 -0.88 -7.21 -7.19
C ALA A 179 -0.46 -7.78 -5.81
N THR A 180 -0.65 -9.08 -5.59
CA THR A 180 -0.21 -9.75 -4.35
C THR A 180 1.30 -9.71 -4.23
N SER A 181 2.03 -10.05 -5.29
CA SER A 181 3.50 -9.98 -5.29
C SER A 181 4.00 -8.58 -4.99
N CYS A 182 3.38 -7.53 -5.56
CA CYS A 182 3.74 -6.14 -5.24
C CYS A 182 3.55 -5.83 -3.74
N LEU A 183 2.40 -6.18 -3.15
CA LEU A 183 2.16 -5.95 -1.72
C LEU A 183 3.18 -6.67 -0.83
N VAL A 184 3.50 -7.92 -1.16
CA VAL A 184 4.50 -8.70 -0.41
C VAL A 184 5.88 -8.09 -0.53
N VAL A 185 6.32 -7.76 -1.75
CA VAL A 185 7.62 -7.13 -1.99
C VAL A 185 7.73 -5.78 -1.27
N GLN A 186 6.71 -4.93 -1.34
CA GLN A 186 6.68 -3.66 -0.61
C GLN A 186 6.80 -3.87 0.91
N SER A 187 6.08 -4.85 1.46
CA SER A 187 6.15 -5.18 2.88
C SER A 187 7.53 -5.69 3.31
N LEU A 188 8.18 -6.50 2.48
CA LEU A 188 9.53 -7.01 2.73
C LEU A 188 10.58 -5.90 2.64
N ILE A 189 10.46 -4.97 1.70
CA ILE A 189 11.33 -3.78 1.62
C ILE A 189 11.17 -2.93 2.88
N LEU A 190 9.95 -2.68 3.35
CA LEU A 190 9.71 -1.96 4.61
C LEU A 190 10.35 -2.64 5.85
N ASP A 191 10.53 -3.96 5.82
CA ASP A 191 11.23 -4.75 6.85
C ASP A 191 12.75 -4.84 6.61
N GLY A 192 13.30 -4.07 5.66
CA GLY A 192 14.74 -4.07 5.34
C GLY A 192 15.23 -5.32 4.61
N ARG A 193 14.35 -5.98 3.83
CA ARG A 193 14.63 -7.23 3.11
C ARG A 193 14.62 -7.07 1.59
N SER A 194 15.04 -5.92 1.07
CA SER A 194 15.17 -5.68 -0.37
C SER A 194 16.08 -6.72 -1.06
N GLY A 195 17.11 -7.21 -0.37
CA GLY A 195 18.01 -8.26 -0.87
C GLY A 195 17.32 -9.59 -1.20
N ASP A 196 16.16 -9.87 -0.59
CA ASP A 196 15.45 -11.15 -0.72
C ASP A 196 14.42 -11.15 -1.88
N VAL A 197 14.21 -10.02 -2.57
CA VAL A 197 13.09 -9.84 -3.54
C VAL A 197 13.51 -9.61 -4.99
N GLY A 198 14.81 -9.71 -5.30
CA GLY A 198 15.33 -9.40 -6.64
C GLY A 198 14.66 -10.17 -7.78
N GLY A 199 14.53 -11.50 -7.65
CA GLY A 199 13.84 -12.34 -8.63
C GLY A 199 12.36 -11.97 -8.81
N SER A 200 11.70 -11.58 -7.71
CA SER A 200 10.29 -11.15 -7.76
C SER A 200 10.06 -9.88 -8.55
N LEU A 201 11.05 -8.98 -8.59
CA LEU A 201 10.96 -7.75 -9.40
C LEU A 201 11.02 -8.06 -10.89
N ASP A 202 11.91 -8.97 -11.31
CA ASP A 202 11.98 -9.43 -12.70
C ASP A 202 10.66 -10.07 -13.11
N TRP A 203 10.13 -10.97 -12.26
CA TRP A 203 8.86 -11.63 -12.53
C TRP A 203 7.70 -10.62 -12.66
N VAL A 204 7.62 -9.64 -11.76
CA VAL A 204 6.56 -8.62 -11.80
C VAL A 204 6.65 -7.78 -13.08
N LEU A 205 7.86 -7.37 -13.48
CA LEU A 205 8.11 -6.62 -14.71
C LEU A 205 7.70 -7.42 -15.95
N GLU A 206 8.16 -8.67 -16.06
CA GLU A 206 7.80 -9.54 -17.18
C GLU A 206 6.30 -9.74 -17.27
N ARG A 207 5.65 -9.97 -16.13
CA ARG A 207 4.21 -10.25 -16.09
C ARG A 207 3.38 -9.06 -16.53
N VAL A 208 3.75 -7.84 -16.14
CA VAL A 208 3.02 -6.63 -16.54
C VAL A 208 3.32 -6.23 -17.99
N GLU A 209 4.53 -6.51 -18.50
CA GLU A 209 4.88 -6.25 -19.89
C GLU A 209 4.18 -7.20 -20.88
N LEU A 210 3.96 -8.45 -20.50
CA LEU A 210 3.24 -9.44 -21.31
C LEU A 210 1.71 -9.28 -21.26
N GLY A 211 1.20 -8.51 -20.30
CA GLY A 211 -0.24 -8.39 -20.02
C GLY A 211 -0.86 -7.10 -20.53
N GLU A 212 -2.19 -7.04 -20.45
CA GLU A 212 -2.92 -5.78 -20.57
C GLU A 212 -2.64 -4.90 -19.34
N TRP A 213 -2.35 -3.62 -19.60
CA TRP A 213 -2.04 -2.66 -18.55
C TRP A 213 -3.31 -2.26 -17.80
N LYS A 214 -3.36 -2.63 -16.52
CA LYS A 214 -4.42 -2.26 -15.58
C LYS A 214 -3.91 -1.18 -14.64
N VAL A 215 -4.64 -0.08 -14.50
CA VAL A 215 -4.25 1.12 -13.73
C VAL A 215 -3.70 0.74 -12.35
N SER A 216 -4.51 0.03 -11.56
CA SER A 216 -4.13 -0.36 -10.20
C SER A 216 -2.92 -1.30 -10.12
N VAL A 217 -2.68 -2.13 -11.14
CA VAL A 217 -1.51 -3.04 -11.17
C VAL A 217 -0.27 -2.24 -11.56
N VAL A 218 -0.32 -1.46 -12.63
CA VAL A 218 0.82 -0.67 -13.11
C VAL A 218 1.29 0.32 -12.04
N ALA A 219 0.35 1.01 -11.37
CA ALA A 219 0.68 1.91 -10.28
C ALA A 219 1.35 1.18 -9.10
N LEU A 220 0.85 0.00 -8.70
CA LEU A 220 1.50 -0.83 -7.67
C LEU A 220 2.90 -1.29 -8.06
N VAL A 221 3.11 -1.67 -9.33
CA VAL A 221 4.43 -2.04 -9.82
C VAL A 221 5.37 -0.85 -9.71
N LEU A 222 4.96 0.34 -10.18
CA LEU A 222 5.78 1.55 -10.08
C LEU A 222 6.14 1.94 -8.65
N ILE A 223 5.19 1.83 -7.70
CA ILE A 223 5.45 2.03 -6.27
C ILE A 223 6.51 1.04 -5.78
N THR A 224 6.33 -0.24 -6.10
CA THR A 224 7.26 -1.32 -5.70
C THR A 224 8.67 -1.07 -6.23
N LEU A 225 8.79 -0.73 -7.52
CA LEU A 225 10.07 -0.46 -8.17
C LEU A 225 10.76 0.76 -7.57
N LYS A 226 10.01 1.80 -7.19
CA LYS A 226 10.59 2.98 -6.57
C LYS A 226 11.09 2.69 -5.16
N MET A 227 10.29 1.99 -4.35
CA MET A 227 10.71 1.53 -3.03
C MET A 227 12.00 0.71 -3.10
N TYR A 228 12.10 -0.21 -4.06
CA TYR A 228 13.31 -1.01 -4.24
C TYR A 228 14.54 -0.20 -4.68
N LYS A 229 14.33 0.87 -5.47
CA LYS A 229 15.44 1.73 -5.93
C LYS A 229 15.98 2.66 -4.83
N ASP A 230 15.16 2.94 -3.82
CA ASP A 230 15.48 3.90 -2.77
C ASP A 230 15.96 3.22 -1.47
N ASP A 231 15.84 1.89 -1.37
CA ASP A 231 16.40 1.06 -0.28
C ASP A 231 17.89 0.77 -0.49
#